data_AF-A0A0D2B5E9-F1
#
_entry.id   AF-A0A0D2B5E9-F1
#
_cell.length_a   1.000
_cell.length_b   1.000
_cell.length_c   1.000
_cell.angle_alpha   90.00
_cell.angle_beta   90.00
_cell.angle_gamma   90.00
#
_symmetry.space_group_name_H-M   'P 1'
#
loop_
_entity.id
_entity.type
_entity.pdbx_description
1 polymer ?
#
loop_
_entity_poly.entity_id
_entity_poly.type
_entity_poly.pdbx_seq_one_letter_code
_entity_poly.pdbx_strand_id
1 'polypeptide(L)'
;MSDPDDLHVQFDVPGPGETPSNEAKEEPPTAVFENIQGDQDEIRRILERQVPRIGPPPDYASVEFWDGQRDAGTSQDLFKCSRGEYPELWYKFKRFETLNLLNLYHYQHELIQLESKIYRPENTDLPGSVDGNMVTEMRRLLREYYEAAKSFQEIFRMTRPSVEERQAAAETMCVRLNTQHYVTAADAYGMMDLTPKALGVEADTIRVMTRTLSRTFSGGYGRSMTHTATIKRKLEENKSGIQIQFAGRPYHVPVSPGVDMAARFIVSIIAAIDLLAPVYALSYINNKAYGLIATSLFTVLFSISLSLISSAKNQELMVAAAAYTAVLVVFLGQTS
;
A
#
# COMPACT_ATOMS: atom_id res chain seq x y z
N MET A 1 -30.64 -17.28 38.43
CA MET A 1 -30.00 -16.39 39.41
C MET A 1 -29.05 -17.30 40.15
N SER A 2 -27.84 -17.40 39.59
CA SER A 2 -26.86 -18.43 39.89
C SER A 2 -25.52 -17.72 39.96
N ASP A 3 -24.85 -17.81 41.12
CA ASP A 3 -23.56 -17.20 41.43
C ASP A 3 -22.44 -17.70 40.51
N PRO A 4 -21.55 -16.81 40.03
CA PRO A 4 -20.27 -17.19 39.47
C PRO A 4 -19.15 -16.60 40.33
N ASP A 5 -18.78 -17.28 41.42
CA ASP A 5 -17.54 -17.02 42.14
C ASP A 5 -16.70 -18.30 42.17
N ASP A 6 -15.38 -18.11 42.10
CA ASP A 6 -14.29 -19.08 42.25
C ASP A 6 -13.83 -19.89 41.02
N LEU A 7 -13.13 -19.20 40.12
CA LEU A 7 -12.06 -19.82 39.31
C LEU A 7 -10.70 -19.28 39.77
N HIS A 8 -10.16 -19.91 40.82
CA HIS A 8 -8.76 -19.78 41.20
C HIS A 8 -7.88 -20.47 40.12
N VAL A 9 -7.26 -19.66 39.27
CA VAL A 9 -6.22 -20.13 38.34
C VAL A 9 -4.91 -20.24 39.11
N GLN A 10 -4.53 -21.47 39.46
CA GLN A 10 -3.27 -21.80 40.09
C GLN A 10 -2.20 -21.93 38.98
N PHE A 11 -1.31 -20.95 38.88
CA PHE A 11 -0.15 -21.03 37.99
C PHE A 11 0.96 -21.81 38.69
N ASP A 12 1.21 -23.03 38.23
CA ASP A 12 2.41 -23.80 38.59
C ASP A 12 3.65 -23.08 38.01
N VAL A 13 4.43 -22.48 38.91
CA VAL A 13 5.76 -21.93 38.59
C VAL A 13 6.75 -23.10 38.63
N PRO A 14 7.40 -23.47 37.51
CA PRO A 14 8.41 -24.51 37.52
C PRO A 14 9.61 -24.05 38.36
N GLY A 15 9.99 -24.89 39.33
CA GLY A 15 11.10 -24.63 40.25
C GLY A 15 12.47 -24.48 39.54
N PRO A 16 13.44 -23.84 40.20
CA PRO A 16 14.75 -23.58 39.62
C PRO A 16 15.49 -24.89 39.40
N GLY A 17 15.59 -25.31 38.13
CA GLY A 17 16.41 -26.43 37.71
C GLY A 17 17.88 -26.15 37.98
N GLU A 18 18.50 -27.06 38.72
CA GLU A 18 19.92 -27.11 39.03
C GLU A 18 20.76 -26.99 37.75
N THR A 19 21.64 -25.99 37.72
CA THR A 19 22.67 -25.83 36.70
C THR A 19 23.79 -26.85 36.95
N PRO A 20 24.14 -27.71 35.96
CA PRO A 20 25.32 -28.54 36.08
C PRO A 20 26.57 -27.68 35.94
N SER A 21 27.36 -27.66 37.00
CA SER A 21 28.72 -27.13 37.08
C SER A 21 29.67 -27.98 36.23
N ASN A 22 29.78 -27.66 34.94
CA ASN A 22 30.86 -28.15 34.08
C ASN A 22 31.93 -27.06 33.95
N GLU A 23 32.94 -27.19 34.80
CA GLU A 23 34.19 -26.45 34.79
C GLU A 23 35.09 -27.00 33.67
N ALA A 24 34.87 -26.54 32.44
CA ALA A 24 35.79 -26.75 31.32
C ALA A 24 36.66 -25.50 31.14
N LYS A 25 37.95 -25.64 31.43
CA LYS A 25 39.00 -24.68 31.05
C LYS A 25 39.05 -24.57 29.52
N GLU A 26 38.44 -23.51 28.98
CA GLU A 26 38.71 -23.07 27.61
C GLU A 26 39.89 -22.09 27.60
N GLU A 27 40.96 -22.46 26.90
CA GLU A 27 42.03 -21.55 26.50
C GLU A 27 41.51 -20.59 25.40
N PRO A 28 41.88 -19.30 25.43
CA PRO A 28 41.38 -18.32 24.47
C PRO A 28 41.93 -18.58 23.04
N PRO A 29 41.08 -18.61 22.00
CA PRO A 29 41.53 -18.74 20.62
C PRO A 29 41.96 -17.37 20.07
N THR A 30 43.21 -16.98 20.34
CA THR A 30 43.76 -15.67 19.91
C THR A 30 44.30 -15.66 18.47
N ALA A 31 44.06 -16.69 17.64
CA ALA A 31 44.79 -16.87 16.37
C ALA A 31 43.94 -16.82 15.08
N VAL A 32 42.65 -16.47 15.13
CA VAL A 32 41.76 -16.53 13.93
C VAL A 32 41.40 -15.14 13.36
N PHE A 33 41.73 -14.04 14.03
CA PHE A 33 41.33 -12.70 13.58
C PHE A 33 42.26 -12.03 12.56
N GLU A 34 43.43 -12.59 12.23
CA GLU A 34 44.34 -11.97 11.26
C GLU A 34 43.99 -12.21 9.78
N ASN A 35 43.06 -13.13 9.48
CA ASN A 35 42.76 -13.50 8.09
C ASN A 35 41.46 -12.90 7.51
N ILE A 36 40.69 -12.14 8.30
CA ILE A 36 39.44 -11.49 7.85
C ILE A 36 39.73 -10.10 7.24
N GLN A 37 40.84 -9.46 7.63
CA GLN A 37 41.21 -8.15 7.12
C GLN A 37 41.58 -8.17 5.62
N GLY A 38 42.20 -9.26 5.15
CA GLY A 38 42.59 -9.42 3.74
C GLY A 38 41.41 -9.56 2.78
N ASP A 39 40.32 -10.18 3.23
CA ASP A 39 39.12 -10.44 2.43
C ASP A 39 38.26 -9.17 2.27
N GLN A 40 38.28 -8.28 3.27
CA GLN A 40 37.61 -6.96 3.21
C GLN A 40 38.22 -6.05 2.13
N ASP A 41 39.54 -6.07 1.96
CA ASP A 41 40.22 -5.26 0.94
C ASP A 41 39.97 -5.78 -0.49
N GLU A 42 39.82 -7.10 -0.65
CA GLU A 42 39.47 -7.69 -1.95
C GLU A 42 38.02 -7.39 -2.33
N ILE A 43 37.08 -7.49 -1.38
CA ILE A 43 35.69 -7.08 -1.58
C ILE A 43 35.60 -5.59 -1.94
N ARG A 44 36.39 -4.74 -1.28
CA ARG A 44 36.44 -3.30 -1.58
C ARG A 44 36.93 -3.02 -3.00
N ARG A 45 37.96 -3.73 -3.48
CA ARG A 45 38.46 -3.59 -4.86
C ARG A 45 37.45 -4.08 -5.91
N ILE A 46 36.69 -5.13 -5.61
CA ILE A 46 35.65 -5.64 -6.52
C ILE A 46 34.50 -4.64 -6.61
N LEU A 47 34.07 -4.07 -5.48
CA LEU A 47 33.04 -3.02 -5.44
C LEU A 47 33.50 -1.75 -6.18
N GLU A 48 34.73 -1.30 -5.97
CA GLU A 48 35.29 -0.13 -6.67
C GLU A 48 35.44 -0.35 -8.19
N ARG A 49 35.58 -1.60 -8.66
CA ARG A 49 35.60 -1.93 -10.09
C ARG A 49 34.22 -1.92 -10.75
N GLN A 50 33.15 -2.15 -9.99
CA GLN A 50 31.79 -2.24 -10.55
C GLN A 50 30.98 -0.94 -10.46
N VAL A 51 31.44 0.07 -9.70
CA VAL A 51 30.83 1.40 -9.73
C VAL A 51 31.18 2.07 -11.06
N PRO A 52 30.21 2.36 -11.95
CA PRO A 52 30.47 3.12 -13.17
C PRO A 52 31.13 4.44 -12.79
N ARG A 53 32.19 4.85 -13.49
CA ARG A 53 32.75 6.19 -13.33
C ARG A 53 31.70 7.21 -13.75
N ILE A 54 30.91 7.67 -12.79
CA ILE A 54 30.01 8.81 -12.94
C ILE A 54 30.92 9.97 -13.32
N GLY A 55 30.63 10.61 -14.46
CA GLY A 55 31.39 11.76 -14.94
C GLY A 55 31.46 12.87 -13.90
N PRO A 56 32.33 13.88 -14.11
CA PRO A 56 32.38 15.02 -13.21
C PRO A 56 30.97 15.61 -13.04
N PRO A 57 30.57 15.97 -11.80
CA PRO A 57 29.26 16.53 -11.55
C PRO A 57 29.05 17.74 -12.50
N PRO A 58 27.85 17.88 -13.10
CA PRO A 58 27.48 19.09 -13.85
C PRO A 58 27.87 20.35 -13.07
N ASP A 59 28.34 21.38 -13.77
CA ASP A 59 28.67 22.66 -13.14
C ASP A 59 27.36 23.33 -12.67
N TYR A 60 27.06 23.19 -11.37
CA TYR A 60 25.80 23.64 -10.76
C TYR A 60 25.82 25.12 -10.33
N ALA A 61 26.88 25.87 -10.66
CA ALA A 61 27.09 27.23 -10.18
C ALA A 61 26.02 28.26 -10.63
N SER A 62 25.11 27.88 -11.53
CA SER A 62 24.05 28.77 -12.04
C SER A 62 22.62 28.35 -11.68
N VAL A 63 22.40 27.42 -10.76
CA VAL A 63 21.04 27.06 -10.33
C VAL A 63 20.59 28.07 -9.27
N GLU A 64 19.70 29.00 -9.67
CA GLU A 64 19.08 29.96 -8.75
C GLU A 64 18.49 29.21 -7.55
N PHE A 65 18.99 29.54 -6.36
CA PHE A 65 18.54 28.98 -5.09
C PHE A 65 17.05 29.23 -4.94
N TRP A 66 16.27 28.16 -4.72
CA TRP A 66 14.84 28.24 -4.49
C TRP A 66 14.60 28.94 -3.14
N ASP A 67 14.53 30.27 -3.15
CA ASP A 67 14.09 31.05 -2.01
C ASP A 67 12.65 30.63 -1.71
N GLY A 68 12.37 30.23 -0.47
CA GLY A 68 11.14 29.57 -0.05
C GLY A 68 9.89 30.46 -0.08
N GLN A 69 9.69 31.22 -1.15
CA GLN A 69 8.41 31.81 -1.49
C GLN A 69 7.41 30.66 -1.61
N ARG A 70 6.53 30.60 -0.60
CA ARG A 70 5.38 29.71 -0.51
C ARG A 70 4.49 29.94 -1.74
N ASP A 71 4.81 29.24 -2.83
CA ASP A 71 4.01 29.28 -4.04
C ASP A 71 2.61 28.81 -3.70
N ALA A 72 1.64 29.70 -3.93
CA ALA A 72 0.21 29.40 -3.83
C ALA A 72 -0.21 28.21 -4.72
N GLY A 73 0.68 27.73 -5.60
CA GLY A 73 0.53 26.50 -6.37
C GLY A 73 0.66 25.19 -5.58
N THR A 74 1.36 25.19 -4.43
CA THR A 74 1.65 23.96 -3.68
C THR A 74 0.38 23.23 -3.23
N SER A 75 -0.63 23.96 -2.74
CA SER A 75 -1.90 23.35 -2.32
C SER A 75 -2.71 22.84 -3.50
N GLN A 76 -2.68 23.53 -4.65
CA GLN A 76 -3.34 23.09 -5.86
C GLN A 76 -2.68 21.84 -6.45
N ASP A 77 -1.36 21.75 -6.39
CA ASP A 77 -0.60 20.59 -6.85
C ASP A 77 -0.77 19.38 -5.92
N LEU A 78 -0.86 19.59 -4.61
CA LEU A 78 -1.28 18.54 -3.67
C LEU A 78 -2.70 18.03 -3.97
N PHE A 79 -3.62 18.93 -4.36
CA PHE A 79 -4.97 18.56 -4.75
C PHE A 79 -5.03 17.84 -6.11
N LYS A 80 -4.09 18.11 -7.03
CA LYS A 80 -3.94 17.30 -8.25
C LYS A 80 -3.41 15.90 -7.91
N CYS A 81 -2.41 15.82 -7.03
CA CYS A 81 -1.83 14.55 -6.58
C CYS A 81 -2.89 13.65 -5.92
N SER A 82 -3.79 14.22 -5.10
CA SER A 82 -4.89 13.46 -4.49
C SER A 82 -5.91 12.92 -5.50
N ARG A 83 -5.97 13.48 -6.72
CA ARG A 83 -6.79 12.97 -7.84
C ARG A 83 -6.05 11.95 -8.71
N GLY A 84 -4.81 11.60 -8.35
CA GLY A 84 -3.94 10.75 -9.16
C GLY A 84 -3.33 11.47 -10.36
N GLU A 85 -3.43 12.80 -10.43
CA GLU A 85 -2.73 13.63 -11.40
C GLU A 85 -1.42 14.10 -10.76
N TYR A 86 -0.31 13.49 -11.17
CA TYR A 86 1.01 13.86 -10.67
C TYR A 86 1.67 14.78 -11.71
N PRO A 87 1.70 16.11 -11.49
CA PRO A 87 2.28 17.03 -12.46
C PRO A 87 3.78 16.76 -12.67
N GLU A 88 4.46 16.20 -11.66
CA GLU A 88 5.86 15.80 -11.74
C GLU A 88 6.10 14.44 -11.05
N LEU A 89 7.11 13.71 -11.52
CA LEU A 89 7.43 12.35 -11.04
C LEU A 89 7.81 12.29 -9.56
N TRP A 90 8.37 13.35 -8.99
CA TRP A 90 8.78 13.38 -7.57
C TRP A 90 7.60 13.46 -6.59
N TYR A 91 6.39 13.80 -7.06
CA TYR A 91 5.16 13.65 -6.26
C TYR A 91 4.68 12.20 -6.25
N LYS A 92 4.99 11.43 -7.29
CA LYS A 92 4.62 10.01 -7.43
C LYS A 92 5.50 9.11 -6.55
N PHE A 93 6.75 9.49 -6.35
CA PHE A 93 7.73 8.66 -5.66
C PHE A 93 8.23 9.31 -4.39
N LYS A 94 8.27 8.56 -3.29
CA LYS A 94 8.79 9.05 -2.01
C LYS A 94 9.61 7.99 -1.28
N ARG A 95 10.57 8.47 -0.51
CA ARG A 95 11.46 7.65 0.33
C ARG A 95 10.88 7.55 1.73
N PHE A 96 10.00 6.59 1.94
CA PHE A 96 9.42 6.34 3.26
C PHE A 96 10.26 5.37 4.10
N GLU A 97 11.07 4.53 3.46
CA GLU A 97 11.84 3.49 4.16
C GLU A 97 12.78 4.08 5.21
N THR A 98 13.65 5.02 4.81
CA THR A 98 14.62 5.65 5.72
C THR A 98 13.93 6.43 6.85
N LEU A 99 12.85 7.15 6.54
CA LEU A 99 12.12 7.94 7.55
C LEU A 99 11.39 7.04 8.56
N ASN A 100 10.76 5.96 8.11
CA ASN A 100 10.10 5.02 9.02
C ASN A 100 11.13 4.22 9.83
N LEU A 101 12.26 3.85 9.25
CA LEU A 101 13.35 3.20 9.98
C LEU A 101 13.88 4.12 11.09
N LEU A 102 14.09 5.41 10.78
CA LEU A 102 14.47 6.42 11.76
C LEU A 102 13.42 6.56 12.88
N ASN A 103 12.13 6.57 12.51
CA ASN A 103 11.04 6.61 13.47
C ASN A 103 11.03 5.37 14.39
N LEU A 104 11.27 4.18 13.84
CA LEU A 104 11.40 2.95 14.62
C LEU A 104 12.57 3.00 15.60
N TYR A 105 13.74 3.47 15.16
CA TYR A 105 14.90 3.63 16.03
C TYR A 105 14.66 4.67 17.13
N HIS A 106 13.93 5.74 16.83
CA HIS A 106 13.54 6.73 17.83
C HIS A 106 12.70 6.09 18.93
N TYR A 107 11.66 5.33 18.59
CA TYR A 107 10.83 4.63 19.58
C TYR A 107 11.60 3.55 20.36
N GLN A 108 12.52 2.83 19.71
CA GLN A 108 13.40 1.88 20.40
C GLN A 108 14.27 2.59 21.44
N HIS A 109 14.83 3.74 21.07
CA HIS A 109 15.64 4.54 21.99
C HIS A 109 14.82 5.02 23.20
N GLU A 110 13.60 5.52 22.99
CA GLU A 110 12.71 5.95 24.08
C GLU A 110 12.32 4.79 25.00
N LEU A 111 12.06 3.61 24.43
CA LEU A 111 11.79 2.39 25.21
C LEU A 111 12.99 1.98 26.09
N ILE A 112 14.21 2.02 25.54
CA ILE A 112 15.45 1.72 26.30
C ILE A 112 15.64 2.75 27.43
N GLN A 113 15.40 4.04 27.15
CA GLN A 113 15.47 5.05 28.20
C GLN A 113 14.44 4.79 29.30
N LEU A 114 13.21 4.44 28.94
CA LEU A 114 12.17 4.12 29.93
C LEU A 114 12.53 2.88 30.75
N GLU A 115 13.07 1.84 30.12
CA GLU A 115 13.57 0.64 30.80
C GLU A 115 14.66 1.00 31.81
N SER A 116 15.65 1.83 31.42
CA SER A 116 16.70 2.25 32.34
C SER A 116 16.17 3.00 33.57
N LYS A 117 15.11 3.81 33.40
CA LYS A 117 14.45 4.54 34.51
C LYS A 117 13.72 3.61 35.46
N ILE A 118 13.19 2.49 34.97
CA ILE A 118 12.53 1.45 35.78
C ILE A 118 13.57 0.70 36.63
N TYR A 119 14.74 0.36 36.06
CA TYR A 119 15.79 -0.37 36.79
C TYR A 119 16.62 0.49 37.74
N ARG A 120 16.76 1.80 37.47
CA ARG A 120 17.51 2.74 38.30
C ARG A 120 16.62 3.92 38.71
N PRO A 121 15.70 3.73 39.66
CA PRO A 121 14.92 4.83 40.17
C PRO A 121 15.85 5.82 40.87
N GLU A 122 16.03 7.00 40.28
CA GLU A 122 17.02 7.99 40.72
C GLU A 122 16.63 8.68 42.05
N ASN A 123 15.43 8.43 42.60
CA ASN A 123 14.90 9.23 43.71
C ASN A 123 13.83 8.59 44.62
N THR A 124 13.72 7.26 44.75
CA THR A 124 12.71 6.66 45.65
C THR A 124 13.30 5.69 46.68
N ASP A 125 13.19 6.06 47.95
CA ASP A 125 13.55 5.29 49.16
C ASP A 125 12.72 4.01 49.36
N LEU A 126 11.86 3.65 48.40
CA LEU A 126 11.03 2.44 48.43
C LEU A 126 11.33 1.58 47.19
N PRO A 127 12.13 0.52 47.34
CA PRO A 127 12.44 -0.39 46.24
C PRO A 127 11.18 -1.13 45.79
N GLY A 128 10.78 -0.94 44.53
CA GLY A 128 9.80 -1.79 43.85
C GLY A 128 8.42 -1.20 43.56
N SER A 129 8.13 0.05 43.94
CA SER A 129 6.86 0.69 43.52
C SER A 129 7.00 1.29 42.12
N VAL A 130 6.52 0.58 41.11
CA VAL A 130 6.41 1.11 39.75
C VAL A 130 5.37 2.24 39.73
N ASP A 131 5.79 3.45 39.38
CA ASP A 131 4.88 4.59 39.25
C ASP A 131 3.83 4.33 38.15
N GLY A 132 2.56 4.63 38.43
CA GLY A 132 1.46 4.42 37.49
C GLY A 132 1.62 5.20 36.19
N ASN A 133 2.30 6.34 36.25
CA ASN A 133 2.62 7.13 35.05
C ASN A 133 3.64 6.43 34.16
N MET A 134 4.66 5.77 34.73
CA MET A 134 5.64 4.99 33.96
C MET A 134 4.98 3.83 33.23
N VAL A 135 4.04 3.13 33.86
CA VAL A 135 3.27 2.05 33.20
C VAL A 135 2.45 2.60 32.04
N THR A 136 1.83 3.76 32.22
CA THR A 136 1.02 4.42 31.18
C THR A 136 1.89 4.83 30.00
N GLU A 137 3.05 5.42 30.27
CA GLU A 137 4.01 5.83 29.24
C GLU A 137 4.58 4.65 28.49
N MET A 138 4.92 3.55 29.19
CA MET A 138 5.37 2.32 28.57
C MET A 138 4.33 1.76 27.61
N ARG A 139 3.05 1.72 28.03
CA ARG A 139 1.94 1.26 27.18
C ARG A 139 1.76 2.14 25.95
N ARG A 140 1.96 3.46 26.08
CA ARG A 140 1.91 4.42 24.97
C ARG A 140 3.03 4.14 23.96
N LEU A 141 4.29 4.10 24.42
CA LEU A 141 5.45 3.86 23.56
C LEU A 141 5.41 2.50 22.86
N LEU A 142 5.01 1.43 23.56
CA LEU A 142 4.86 0.11 22.95
C LEU A 142 3.80 0.10 21.84
N ARG A 143 2.68 0.81 22.05
CA ARG A 143 1.63 0.94 21.03
C ARG A 143 2.15 1.71 19.81
N GLU A 144 2.79 2.85 20.03
CA GLU A 144 3.34 3.69 18.94
C GLU A 144 4.44 2.96 18.16
N TYR A 145 5.32 2.24 18.87
CA TYR A 145 6.32 1.38 18.24
C TYR A 145 5.67 0.28 17.38
N TYR A 146 4.64 -0.40 17.90
CA TYR A 146 3.93 -1.43 17.14
C TYR A 146 3.20 -0.86 15.92
N GLU A 147 2.54 0.28 16.05
CA GLU A 147 1.89 0.98 14.94
C GLU A 147 2.90 1.42 13.88
N ALA A 148 4.06 1.93 14.28
CA ALA A 148 5.17 2.27 13.39
C ALA A 148 5.76 1.02 12.69
N ALA A 149 5.88 -0.10 13.40
CA ALA A 149 6.38 -1.35 12.82
C ALA A 149 5.40 -1.92 11.79
N LYS A 150 4.09 -1.84 12.09
CA LYS A 150 3.03 -2.25 11.16
C LYS A 150 3.00 -1.35 9.92
N SER A 151 3.07 -0.02 10.09
CA SER A 151 3.08 0.92 8.96
C SER A 151 4.32 0.73 8.08
N PHE A 152 5.47 0.46 8.69
CA PHE A 152 6.69 0.07 7.97
C PHE A 152 6.48 -1.21 7.15
N GLN A 153 5.88 -2.24 7.73
CA GLN A 153 5.57 -3.49 7.01
C GLN A 153 4.60 -3.26 5.84
N GLU A 154 3.57 -2.42 6.02
CA GLU A 154 2.62 -2.06 4.96
C GLU A 154 3.33 -1.32 3.82
N ILE A 155 4.22 -0.39 4.14
CA ILE A 155 5.03 0.35 3.14
C ILE A 155 5.98 -0.57 2.39
N PHE A 156 6.57 -1.58 3.05
CA PHE A 156 7.42 -2.56 2.39
C PHE A 156 6.68 -3.48 1.42
N ARG A 157 5.36 -3.64 1.60
CA ARG A 157 4.51 -4.39 0.69
C ARG A 157 4.08 -3.58 -0.53
N MET A 158 4.31 -2.26 -0.55
CA MET A 158 3.98 -1.42 -1.69
C MET A 158 4.86 -1.76 -2.89
N THR A 159 4.27 -1.64 -4.08
CA THR A 159 4.99 -1.91 -5.34
C THR A 159 6.13 -0.92 -5.52
N ARG A 160 7.32 -1.46 -5.80
CA ARG A 160 8.50 -0.65 -6.12
C ARG A 160 8.43 -0.17 -7.58
N PRO A 161 8.76 1.09 -7.87
CA PRO A 161 8.82 1.59 -9.24
C PRO A 161 9.96 0.96 -10.03
N SER A 162 9.91 1.09 -11.36
CA SER A 162 10.98 0.61 -12.23
C SER A 162 12.30 1.33 -11.91
N VAL A 163 13.44 0.71 -12.25
CA VAL A 163 14.77 1.32 -12.04
C VAL A 163 14.87 2.67 -12.76
N GLU A 164 14.35 2.75 -13.99
CA GLU A 164 14.34 3.97 -14.80
C GLU A 164 13.49 5.08 -14.18
N GLU A 165 12.27 4.75 -13.72
CA GLU A 165 11.39 5.72 -13.06
C GLU A 165 12.01 6.26 -11.77
N ARG A 166 12.68 5.39 -11.00
CA ARG A 166 13.38 5.77 -9.77
C ARG A 166 14.54 6.72 -10.04
N GLN A 167 15.34 6.42 -11.07
CA GLN A 167 16.47 7.26 -11.43
C GLN A 167 16.00 8.64 -11.92
N ALA A 168 14.98 8.69 -12.78
CA ALA A 168 14.41 9.95 -13.24
C ALA A 168 13.83 10.79 -12.08
N ALA A 169 13.17 10.14 -11.12
CA ALA A 169 12.64 10.79 -9.94
C ALA A 169 13.74 11.32 -9.00
N ALA A 170 14.81 10.53 -8.81
CA ALA A 170 16.00 10.90 -8.04
C ALA A 170 16.71 12.11 -8.64
N GLU A 171 16.94 12.12 -9.95
CA GLU A 171 17.54 13.24 -10.67
C GLU A 171 16.67 14.50 -10.53
N THR A 172 15.35 14.36 -10.68
CA THR A 172 14.40 15.48 -10.50
C THR A 172 14.44 16.03 -9.06
N MET A 173 14.47 15.16 -8.04
CA MET A 173 14.58 15.58 -6.63
C MET A 173 15.91 16.26 -6.35
N CYS A 174 17.01 15.75 -6.89
CA CYS A 174 18.34 16.32 -6.70
C CYS A 174 18.43 17.76 -7.24
N VAL A 175 17.90 18.00 -8.44
CA VAL A 175 17.88 19.34 -9.04
C VAL A 175 16.96 20.27 -8.24
N ARG A 176 15.78 19.81 -7.83
CA ARG A 176 14.79 20.64 -7.11
C ARG A 176 15.18 20.97 -5.68
N LEU A 177 15.70 19.99 -4.94
CA LEU A 177 16.06 20.12 -3.52
C LEU A 177 17.54 20.47 -3.33
N ASN A 178 18.28 20.67 -4.42
CA ASN A 178 19.71 20.96 -4.44
C ASN A 178 20.53 20.04 -3.51
N THR A 179 20.23 18.75 -3.55
CA THR A 179 20.78 17.78 -2.60
C THR A 179 21.24 16.52 -3.32
N GLN A 180 22.56 16.34 -3.41
CA GLN A 180 23.18 15.23 -4.17
C GLN A 180 22.86 13.84 -3.62
N HIS A 181 22.46 13.73 -2.35
CA HIS A 181 22.19 12.43 -1.74
C HIS A 181 21.06 11.65 -2.45
N TYR A 182 20.13 12.33 -3.13
CA TYR A 182 19.06 11.66 -3.89
C TYR A 182 19.55 10.85 -5.10
N VAL A 183 20.68 11.22 -5.73
CA VAL A 183 21.21 10.55 -6.94
C VAL A 183 22.07 9.34 -6.58
N THR A 184 22.49 9.22 -5.32
CA THR A 184 23.36 8.11 -4.90
C THR A 184 22.61 6.80 -5.11
N ALA A 185 23.26 5.83 -5.79
CA ALA A 185 22.61 4.59 -6.21
C ALA A 185 21.88 3.89 -5.05
N ALA A 186 22.49 3.83 -3.86
CA ALA A 186 21.90 3.25 -2.66
C ALA A 186 20.55 3.88 -2.26
N ASP A 187 20.42 5.19 -2.43
CA ASP A 187 19.28 5.98 -1.97
C ASP A 187 18.11 5.97 -2.96
N ALA A 188 18.41 5.85 -4.26
CA ALA A 188 17.39 5.68 -5.29
C ALA A 188 16.63 4.35 -5.13
N TYR A 189 17.24 3.31 -4.54
CA TYR A 189 16.60 2.01 -4.37
C TYR A 189 15.43 2.01 -3.38
N GLY A 190 15.40 2.94 -2.41
CA GLY A 190 14.37 3.04 -1.37
C GLY A 190 13.13 3.87 -1.75
N MET A 191 12.96 4.23 -3.03
CA MET A 191 11.76 4.93 -3.49
C MET A 191 10.57 3.98 -3.63
N MET A 192 9.43 4.40 -3.09
CA MET A 192 8.15 3.69 -3.19
C MET A 192 7.19 4.44 -4.12
N ASP A 193 6.37 3.71 -4.87
CA ASP A 193 5.32 4.28 -5.72
C ASP A 193 4.07 4.59 -4.88
N LEU A 194 3.68 5.87 -4.86
CA LEU A 194 2.50 6.37 -4.17
C LEU A 194 1.25 6.39 -5.05
N THR A 195 1.32 5.86 -6.26
CA THR A 195 0.12 5.77 -7.09
C THR A 195 -0.93 4.89 -6.42
N PRO A 196 -2.23 5.20 -6.62
CA PRO A 196 -3.31 4.36 -6.13
C PRO A 196 -3.15 2.88 -6.51
N LYS A 197 -2.56 2.64 -7.70
CA LYS A 197 -2.24 1.30 -8.20
C LYS A 197 -1.23 0.57 -7.28
N ALA A 198 -0.17 1.24 -6.85
CA ALA A 198 0.84 0.66 -5.96
C ALA A 198 0.35 0.47 -4.52
N LEU A 199 -0.64 1.28 -4.10
CA LEU A 199 -1.32 1.16 -2.80
C LEU A 199 -2.34 0.01 -2.74
N GLY A 200 -2.48 -0.78 -3.81
CA GLY A 200 -3.52 -1.83 -3.88
C GLY A 200 -4.94 -1.25 -3.89
N VAL A 201 -5.08 0.07 -4.03
CA VAL A 201 -6.34 0.71 -4.41
C VAL A 201 -6.46 0.51 -5.91
N GLU A 202 -6.65 -0.74 -6.33
CA GLU A 202 -7.08 -1.04 -7.69
C GLU A 202 -8.34 -0.20 -7.91
N ALA A 203 -8.21 0.85 -8.72
CA ALA A 203 -9.39 1.44 -9.32
C ALA A 203 -10.07 0.29 -10.05
N ASP A 204 -11.28 -0.09 -9.62
CA ASP A 204 -12.06 -1.20 -10.17
C ASP A 204 -11.73 -1.40 -11.65
N THR A 205 -11.42 -2.62 -12.07
CA THR A 205 -11.08 -2.95 -13.46
C THR A 205 -12.13 -2.39 -14.43
N ILE A 206 -13.39 -2.35 -13.96
CA ILE A 206 -14.54 -1.68 -14.57
C ILE A 206 -14.27 -0.20 -14.84
N ARG A 207 -13.66 0.54 -13.91
CA ARG A 207 -13.30 1.97 -14.01
C ARG A 207 -12.19 2.25 -15.03
N VAL A 208 -11.22 1.34 -15.16
CA VAL A 208 -10.16 1.44 -16.19
C VAL A 208 -10.74 1.09 -17.56
N MET A 209 -11.51 0.00 -17.65
CA MET A 209 -12.18 -0.42 -18.88
C MET A 209 -13.17 0.65 -19.36
N THR A 210 -13.97 1.24 -18.47
CA THR A 210 -14.91 2.31 -18.83
C THR A 210 -14.20 3.57 -19.28
N ARG A 211 -13.03 3.94 -18.73
CA ARG A 211 -12.22 5.06 -19.26
C ARG A 211 -11.69 4.78 -20.66
N THR A 212 -11.26 3.56 -20.93
CA THR A 212 -10.76 3.14 -22.25
C THR A 212 -11.91 3.10 -23.26
N LEU A 213 -13.02 2.46 -22.90
CA LEU A 213 -14.22 2.36 -23.73
C LEU A 213 -14.85 3.74 -23.98
N SER A 214 -14.90 4.61 -22.95
CA SER A 214 -15.41 5.98 -23.11
C SER A 214 -14.53 6.79 -24.04
N ARG A 215 -13.19 6.64 -24.01
CA ARG A 215 -12.30 7.32 -24.95
C ARG A 215 -12.53 6.87 -26.39
N THR A 216 -12.85 5.60 -26.60
CA THR A 216 -13.18 5.06 -27.93
C THR A 216 -14.57 5.52 -28.40
N PHE A 217 -15.57 5.58 -27.51
CA PHE A 217 -16.93 6.01 -27.87
C PHE A 217 -17.11 7.54 -27.92
N SER A 218 -16.32 8.31 -27.16
CA SER A 218 -16.44 9.78 -27.10
C SER A 218 -15.65 10.51 -28.18
N GLY A 219 -15.04 9.80 -29.14
CA GLY A 219 -14.25 10.36 -30.24
C GLY A 219 -15.03 11.24 -31.24
N GLY A 220 -16.32 11.53 -31.02
CA GLY A 220 -17.17 12.28 -31.96
C GLY A 220 -17.92 13.49 -31.40
N TYR A 221 -18.03 13.68 -30.08
CA TYR A 221 -18.76 14.83 -29.51
C TYR A 221 -17.78 15.83 -28.89
N GLY A 222 -17.60 16.93 -29.60
CA GLY A 222 -16.59 17.93 -29.33
C GLY A 222 -16.85 18.84 -28.14
N ARG A 223 -15.82 19.67 -27.91
CA ARG A 223 -15.83 21.02 -27.31
C ARG A 223 -16.42 21.18 -25.90
N SER A 224 -15.60 21.69 -24.99
CA SER A 224 -15.56 23.13 -24.71
C SER A 224 -14.82 23.37 -23.38
N MET A 225 -13.52 23.59 -23.48
CA MET A 225 -12.71 24.15 -22.40
C MET A 225 -13.07 25.64 -22.23
N THR A 226 -14.13 25.96 -21.48
CA THR A 226 -14.41 27.33 -21.05
C THR A 226 -15.17 27.34 -19.72
N HIS A 227 -14.59 26.81 -18.65
CA HIS A 227 -15.16 26.98 -17.30
C HIS A 227 -14.13 27.10 -16.16
N THR A 228 -12.88 27.47 -16.49
CA THR A 228 -11.81 27.70 -15.51
C THR A 228 -11.72 29.16 -15.03
N ALA A 229 -12.48 30.09 -15.62
CA ALA A 229 -12.45 31.51 -15.25
C ALA A 229 -13.38 31.88 -14.07
N THR A 230 -14.50 31.16 -13.87
CA THR A 230 -15.52 31.57 -12.88
C THR A 230 -15.31 31.00 -11.48
N ILE A 231 -14.50 29.95 -11.31
CA ILE A 231 -14.25 29.33 -10.00
C ILE A 231 -13.20 30.13 -9.19
N LYS A 232 -12.32 30.88 -9.85
CA LYS A 232 -11.33 31.74 -9.16
C LYS A 232 -11.98 32.85 -8.32
N ARG A 233 -13.14 33.37 -8.73
CA ARG A 233 -13.79 34.50 -8.02
C ARG A 233 -14.54 34.08 -6.74
N LYS A 234 -14.90 32.80 -6.58
CA LYS A 234 -15.57 32.30 -5.36
C LYS A 234 -14.63 31.67 -4.33
N LEU A 235 -13.36 31.43 -4.69
CA LEU A 235 -12.39 30.81 -3.78
C LEU A 235 -11.59 31.83 -2.95
N GLU A 236 -11.58 33.10 -3.35
CA GLU A 236 -10.92 34.16 -2.57
C GLU A 236 -11.76 34.67 -1.38
N GLU A 237 -13.08 34.47 -1.39
CA GLU A 237 -13.97 35.00 -0.35
C GLU A 237 -14.08 34.10 0.90
N ASN A 238 -13.51 32.89 0.87
CA ASN A 238 -13.67 31.89 1.95
C ASN A 238 -12.33 31.43 2.53
N LYS A 239 -11.45 32.39 2.86
CA LYS A 239 -10.08 32.16 3.35
C LYS A 239 -9.90 32.37 4.86
N SER A 240 -10.98 32.41 5.64
CA SER A 240 -10.93 32.51 7.10
C SER A 240 -11.53 31.28 7.77
N GLY A 241 -10.65 30.32 8.09
CA GLY A 241 -10.87 29.36 9.17
C GLY A 241 -11.41 27.99 8.74
N ILE A 242 -10.54 27.09 8.31
CA ILE A 242 -10.82 25.64 8.37
C ILE A 242 -9.60 24.92 8.94
N GLN A 243 -9.69 24.51 10.20
CA GLN A 243 -8.82 23.51 10.83
C GLN A 243 -9.21 22.14 10.27
N ILE A 244 -8.33 21.51 9.49
CA ILE A 244 -8.60 20.21 8.88
C ILE A 244 -8.04 19.11 9.79
N GLN A 245 -8.93 18.48 10.56
CA GLN A 245 -8.68 17.18 11.17
C GLN A 245 -8.67 16.12 10.04
N PHE A 246 -7.51 15.48 9.84
CA PHE A 246 -7.35 14.39 8.89
C PHE A 246 -7.94 13.09 9.44
N ALA A 247 -9.27 12.97 9.41
CA ALA A 247 -9.94 11.68 9.55
C ALA A 247 -9.98 11.02 8.16
N GLY A 248 -9.14 9.99 7.96
CA GLY A 248 -9.04 9.24 6.71
C GLY A 248 -10.37 8.60 6.31
N ARG A 249 -11.12 9.27 5.42
CA ARG A 249 -12.20 8.65 4.67
C ARG A 249 -11.66 8.25 3.29
N PRO A 250 -11.89 7.02 2.82
CA PRO A 250 -11.44 6.59 1.50
C PRO A 250 -12.01 7.53 0.43
N TYR A 251 -11.11 8.21 -0.28
CA TYR A 251 -11.46 9.26 -1.24
C TYR A 251 -11.94 8.62 -2.54
N HIS A 252 -13.27 8.60 -2.75
CA HIS A 252 -13.84 8.28 -4.04
C HIS A 252 -13.57 9.44 -5.01
N VAL A 253 -12.65 9.25 -5.96
CA VAL A 253 -12.48 10.17 -7.09
C VAL A 253 -13.84 10.36 -7.75
N PRO A 254 -14.41 11.59 -7.83
CA PRO A 254 -15.73 11.80 -8.42
C PRO A 254 -15.64 11.52 -9.92
N VAL A 255 -16.17 10.37 -10.34
CA VAL A 255 -16.44 10.10 -11.76
C VAL A 255 -17.67 10.90 -12.15
N SER A 256 -17.72 11.38 -13.39
CA SER A 256 -18.90 12.08 -13.89
C SER A 256 -20.13 11.17 -13.71
N PRO A 257 -21.22 11.64 -13.07
CA PRO A 257 -22.39 10.81 -12.77
C PRO A 257 -22.95 10.07 -13.99
N GLY A 258 -22.83 10.66 -15.18
CA GLY A 258 -23.27 10.05 -16.43
C GLY A 258 -22.48 8.81 -16.85
N VAL A 259 -21.15 8.77 -16.62
CA VAL A 259 -20.33 7.62 -17.01
C VAL A 259 -20.59 6.43 -16.09
N ASP A 260 -20.74 6.68 -14.78
CA ASP A 260 -21.10 5.63 -13.82
C ASP A 260 -22.50 5.05 -14.13
N MET A 261 -23.46 5.90 -14.47
CA MET A 261 -24.80 5.46 -14.89
C MET A 261 -24.78 4.64 -16.19
N ALA A 262 -24.02 5.07 -17.21
CA ALA A 262 -23.90 4.33 -18.46
C ALA A 262 -23.20 2.97 -18.27
N ALA A 263 -22.14 2.92 -17.47
CA ALA A 263 -21.43 1.67 -17.16
C ALA A 263 -22.35 0.66 -16.47
N ARG A 264 -23.08 1.10 -15.43
CA ARG A 264 -24.05 0.24 -14.72
C ARG A 264 -25.16 -0.24 -15.63
N PHE A 265 -25.64 0.61 -16.53
CA PHE A 265 -26.67 0.25 -17.50
C PHE A 265 -26.17 -0.83 -18.46
N ILE A 266 -24.99 -0.67 -19.06
CA ILE A 266 -24.40 -1.66 -19.96
C ILE A 266 -24.17 -2.99 -19.24
N VAL A 267 -23.59 -2.96 -18.03
CA VAL A 267 -23.37 -4.17 -17.23
C VAL A 267 -24.69 -4.87 -16.90
N SER A 268 -25.76 -4.12 -16.59
CA SER A 268 -27.08 -4.71 -16.33
C SER A 268 -27.69 -5.39 -17.55
N ILE A 269 -27.49 -4.84 -18.76
CA ILE A 269 -27.97 -5.45 -20.01
C ILE A 269 -27.21 -6.74 -20.30
N ILE A 270 -25.87 -6.71 -20.17
CA ILE A 270 -25.05 -7.89 -20.39
C ILE A 270 -25.44 -9.00 -19.41
N ALA A 271 -25.60 -8.67 -18.13
CA ALA A 271 -26.05 -9.61 -17.12
C ALA A 271 -27.44 -10.19 -17.43
N ALA A 272 -28.39 -9.37 -17.89
CA ALA A 272 -29.70 -9.84 -18.29
C ALA A 272 -29.66 -10.80 -19.49
N ILE A 273 -28.81 -10.50 -20.49
CA ILE A 273 -28.61 -11.36 -21.66
C ILE A 273 -27.97 -12.69 -21.24
N ASP A 274 -26.94 -12.66 -20.40
CA ASP A 274 -26.24 -13.87 -19.91
C ASP A 274 -27.16 -14.79 -19.09
N LEU A 275 -28.18 -14.25 -18.43
CA LEU A 275 -29.20 -15.05 -17.73
C LEU A 275 -30.31 -15.57 -18.67
N LEU A 276 -30.76 -14.76 -19.63
CA LEU A 276 -31.91 -15.10 -20.48
C LEU A 276 -31.52 -16.01 -21.65
N ALA A 277 -30.38 -15.76 -22.28
CA ALA A 277 -29.94 -16.44 -23.50
C ALA A 277 -29.83 -17.98 -23.34
N PRO A 278 -29.26 -18.55 -22.26
CA PRO A 278 -29.18 -19.99 -22.09
C PRO A 278 -30.55 -20.63 -21.88
N VAL A 279 -31.43 -20.01 -21.09
CA VAL A 279 -32.78 -20.52 -20.86
C VAL A 279 -33.56 -20.57 -22.17
N TYR A 280 -33.45 -19.50 -22.97
CA TYR A 280 -34.07 -19.44 -24.29
C TYR A 280 -33.47 -20.46 -25.26
N ALA A 281 -32.13 -20.59 -25.32
CA ALA A 281 -31.46 -21.55 -26.19
C ALA A 281 -31.81 -23.00 -25.84
N LEU A 282 -31.87 -23.34 -24.54
CA LEU A 282 -32.24 -24.68 -24.07
C LEU A 282 -33.69 -25.04 -24.43
N SER A 283 -34.59 -24.07 -24.59
CA SER A 283 -35.98 -24.33 -25.00
C SER A 283 -36.14 -24.92 -26.40
N TYR A 284 -35.12 -24.80 -27.26
CA TYR A 284 -35.13 -25.33 -28.62
C TYR A 284 -34.45 -26.70 -28.75
N ILE A 285 -33.77 -27.18 -27.71
CA ILE A 285 -32.98 -28.42 -27.76
C ILE A 285 -33.79 -29.57 -27.15
N ASN A 286 -34.36 -30.43 -28.00
CA ASN A 286 -35.16 -31.57 -27.55
C ASN A 286 -34.32 -32.78 -27.08
N ASN A 287 -33.05 -32.84 -27.44
CA ASN A 287 -32.19 -33.99 -27.12
C ASN A 287 -31.33 -33.68 -25.89
N LYS A 288 -31.48 -34.55 -24.87
CA LYS A 288 -30.82 -34.43 -23.56
C LYS A 288 -29.31 -34.31 -23.64
N ALA A 289 -28.68 -35.05 -24.56
CA ALA A 289 -27.22 -35.01 -24.71
C ALA A 289 -26.74 -33.63 -25.16
N TYR A 290 -27.42 -33.02 -26.14
CA TYR A 290 -27.08 -31.68 -26.62
C TYR A 290 -27.41 -30.60 -25.59
N GLY A 291 -28.47 -30.79 -24.80
CA GLY A 291 -28.81 -29.88 -23.71
C GLY A 291 -27.70 -29.78 -22.66
N LEU A 292 -27.13 -30.91 -22.23
CA LEU A 292 -26.00 -30.93 -21.28
C LEU A 292 -24.76 -30.21 -21.83
N ILE A 293 -24.42 -30.43 -23.10
CA ILE A 293 -23.29 -29.77 -23.76
C ILE A 293 -23.53 -28.25 -23.84
N ALA A 294 -24.75 -27.83 -24.20
CA ALA A 294 -25.11 -26.42 -24.24
C ALA A 294 -25.00 -25.78 -22.85
N THR A 295 -25.53 -26.42 -21.81
CA THR A 295 -25.43 -25.95 -20.41
C THR A 295 -23.98 -25.78 -19.96
N SER A 296 -23.09 -26.72 -20.29
CA SER A 296 -21.66 -26.57 -19.93
C SER A 296 -21.02 -25.39 -20.65
N LEU A 297 -21.34 -25.20 -21.94
CA LEU A 297 -20.77 -24.12 -22.75
C LEU A 297 -21.23 -22.74 -22.27
N PHE A 298 -22.52 -22.58 -21.96
CA PHE A 298 -23.06 -21.34 -21.38
C PHE A 298 -22.51 -21.06 -19.98
N THR A 299 -22.31 -22.08 -19.15
CA THR A 299 -21.68 -21.92 -17.82
C THR A 299 -20.25 -21.39 -17.93
N VAL A 300 -19.46 -21.91 -18.87
CA VAL A 300 -18.10 -21.44 -19.10
C VAL A 300 -18.10 -20.00 -19.61
N LEU A 301 -18.97 -19.68 -20.58
CA LEU A 301 -19.12 -18.31 -21.09
C LEU A 301 -19.51 -17.33 -19.97
N PHE A 302 -20.51 -17.68 -19.15
CA PHE A 302 -20.90 -16.88 -17.99
C PHE A 302 -19.75 -16.66 -17.02
N SER A 303 -18.96 -17.70 -16.72
CA SER A 303 -17.81 -17.60 -15.82
C SER A 303 -16.72 -16.67 -16.38
N ILE A 304 -16.48 -16.72 -17.71
CA ILE A 304 -15.56 -15.80 -18.39
C ILE A 304 -16.10 -14.36 -18.33
N SER A 305 -17.37 -14.14 -18.69
CA SER A 305 -18.02 -12.82 -18.58
C SER A 305 -17.91 -12.26 -17.17
N LEU A 306 -18.21 -13.06 -16.15
CA LEU A 306 -18.16 -12.66 -14.76
C LEU A 306 -16.73 -12.36 -14.29
N SER A 307 -15.75 -13.14 -14.73
CA SER A 307 -14.34 -12.89 -14.42
C SER A 307 -13.81 -11.61 -15.06
N LEU A 308 -14.33 -11.21 -16.23
CA LEU A 308 -13.93 -9.96 -16.89
C LEU A 308 -14.61 -8.74 -16.26
N ILE A 309 -15.85 -8.90 -15.81
CA ILE A 309 -16.65 -7.80 -15.23
C ILE A 309 -16.32 -7.60 -13.75
N SER A 310 -16.04 -8.67 -13.00
CA SER A 310 -15.98 -8.63 -11.54
C SER A 310 -14.55 -8.65 -11.00
N SER A 311 -14.25 -7.77 -10.05
CA SER A 311 -13.05 -7.84 -9.20
C SER A 311 -13.23 -8.79 -8.01
N ALA A 312 -14.26 -9.64 -8.04
CA ALA A 312 -14.59 -10.58 -6.98
C ALA A 312 -13.48 -11.61 -6.74
N LYS A 313 -13.34 -12.06 -5.49
CA LYS A 313 -12.38 -13.11 -5.14
C LYS A 313 -12.74 -14.42 -5.85
N ASN A 314 -11.74 -15.25 -6.16
CA ASN A 314 -11.94 -16.56 -6.80
C ASN A 314 -13.03 -17.42 -6.14
N GLN A 315 -13.20 -17.31 -4.83
CA GLN A 315 -14.25 -18.01 -4.07
C GLN A 315 -15.66 -17.52 -4.42
N GLU A 316 -15.85 -16.21 -4.57
CA GLU A 316 -17.14 -15.60 -4.92
C GLU A 316 -17.54 -15.97 -6.36
N LEU A 317 -16.57 -15.99 -7.27
CA LEU A 317 -16.78 -16.44 -8.65
C LEU A 317 -17.21 -17.91 -8.71
N MET A 318 -16.59 -18.78 -7.90
CA MET A 318 -16.96 -20.20 -7.84
C MET A 318 -18.38 -20.41 -7.34
N VAL A 319 -18.80 -19.66 -6.31
CA VAL A 319 -20.17 -19.72 -5.77
C VAL A 319 -21.19 -19.23 -6.81
N ALA A 320 -20.88 -18.13 -7.51
CA ALA A 320 -21.76 -17.59 -8.55
C ALA A 320 -21.91 -18.57 -9.72
N ALA A 321 -20.81 -19.18 -10.19
CA ALA A 321 -20.85 -20.18 -11.26
C ALA A 321 -21.66 -21.42 -10.85
N ALA A 322 -21.45 -21.94 -9.63
CA ALA A 322 -22.21 -23.08 -9.12
C ALA A 322 -23.72 -22.79 -9.03
N ALA A 323 -24.09 -21.62 -8.52
CA ALA A 323 -25.49 -21.18 -8.44
C ALA A 323 -26.13 -21.09 -9.85
N TYR A 324 -25.41 -20.51 -10.80
CA TYR A 324 -25.86 -20.41 -12.18
C TYR A 324 -26.05 -21.77 -12.85
N THR A 325 -25.07 -22.68 -12.71
CA THR A 325 -25.18 -24.05 -13.22
C THR A 325 -26.37 -24.79 -12.62
N ALA A 326 -26.61 -24.64 -11.32
CA ALA A 326 -27.75 -25.27 -10.65
C ALA A 326 -29.08 -24.84 -11.28
N VAL A 327 -29.26 -23.54 -11.55
CA VAL A 327 -30.46 -23.02 -12.21
C VAL A 327 -30.62 -23.62 -13.60
N LEU A 328 -29.57 -23.64 -14.43
CA LEU A 328 -29.64 -24.22 -15.78
C LEU A 328 -29.97 -25.72 -15.77
N VAL A 329 -29.39 -26.48 -14.84
CA VAL A 329 -29.65 -27.92 -14.71
C VAL A 329 -31.10 -28.18 -14.27
N VAL A 330 -31.65 -27.36 -13.38
CA VAL A 330 -33.08 -27.46 -12.98
C VAL A 330 -33.99 -27.20 -14.17
N PHE A 331 -33.71 -26.17 -14.98
CA PHE A 331 -34.48 -25.90 -16.20
C PHE A 331 -34.42 -27.06 -17.20
N LEU A 332 -33.22 -27.62 -17.41
CA LEU A 332 -33.03 -28.80 -18.26
C LEU A 332 -33.87 -30.00 -17.79
N GLY A 333 -34.02 -30.16 -16.47
CA GLY A 333 -34.83 -31.22 -15.87
C GLY A 333 -36.34 -31.06 -16.07
N GLN A 334 -36.84 -29.83 -16.22
CA GLN A 334 -38.26 -29.55 -16.41
C GLN A 334 -38.73 -29.63 -17.86
N THR A 335 -37.83 -29.43 -18.82
CA THR A 335 -38.13 -29.57 -20.26
C THR A 335 -38.06 -31.03 -20.75
N SER A 336 -37.90 -31.99 -19.83
CA SER A 336 -37.77 -33.43 -20.04
C SER A 336 -39.09 -34.18 -19.89
#